data_AF-A0AA40YHK8-F1
#
_entry.id   AF-A0AA40YHK8-F1
#
_cell.length_a   1.000
_cell.length_b   1.000
_cell.length_c   1.000
_cell.angle_alpha   90.00
_cell.angle_beta   90.00
_cell.angle_gamma   90.00
#
_symmetry.space_group_name_H-M   'P 1'
#
loop_
_entity.id
_entity.type
_entity.pdbx_description
1 polymer ?
#
loop_
_entity_poly.entity_id
_entity_poly.type
_entity_poly.pdbx_seq_one_letter_code
_entity_poly.pdbx_strand_id
1 'polypeptide(L)' 'MAQQSATIDSKTRWQDKKGRTWRVIENLHFGRYLCALEDRPALSGYWTSKDIRAAMAGG' A
#
# COMPACT_ATOMS: atom_id res chain seq x y z
N MET A 1 -19.90 10.06 -2.07
CA MET A 1 -18.47 9.73 -2.15
C MET A 1 -18.36 8.21 -2.05
N ALA A 2 -18.05 7.54 -3.18
CA ALA A 2 -18.12 6.09 -3.26
C ALA A 2 -17.08 5.46 -2.33
N GLN A 3 -17.56 4.77 -1.30
CA GLN A 3 -16.75 3.91 -0.44
C GLN A 3 -16.39 2.68 -1.28
N GLN A 4 -15.37 2.82 -2.13
CA GLN A 4 -14.75 1.67 -2.77
C GLN A 4 -14.15 0.84 -1.64
N SER A 5 -14.77 -0.30 -1.36
CA SER A 5 -14.09 -1.46 -0.81
C SER A 5 -13.00 -1.88 -1.80
N ALA A 6 -11.95 -1.07 -1.93
CA ALA A 6 -10.88 -1.28 -2.89
C ALA A 6 -10.14 -2.55 -2.46
N THR A 7 -10.28 -3.60 -3.27
CA THR A 7 -9.44 -4.78 -3.21
C THR A 7 -7.99 -4.32 -3.37
N ILE A 8 -7.13 -4.66 -2.41
CA ILE A 8 -5.71 -4.33 -2.52
C ILE A 8 -5.08 -5.33 -3.50
N ASP A 9 -4.50 -4.79 -4.56
CA ASP A 9 -3.85 -5.49 -5.65
C ASP A 9 -2.52 -4.82 -6.02
N SER A 10 -1.81 -5.33 -7.02
CA SER A 10 -0.55 -4.77 -7.50
C SER A 10 -0.66 -3.39 -8.18
N LYS A 11 -1.88 -2.88 -8.39
CA LYS A 11 -2.13 -1.52 -8.89
C LYS A 11 -2.38 -0.54 -7.75
N THR A 12 -2.52 -1.03 -6.52
CA THR A 12 -2.76 -0.20 -5.35
C THR A 12 -1.55 0.68 -5.05
N ARG A 13 -1.80 1.99 -5.03
CA ARG A 13 -0.84 3.05 -4.72
C ARG A 13 -1.47 4.00 -3.74
N TRP A 14 -0.68 4.52 -2.80
CA TRP A 14 -1.16 5.50 -1.84
C TRP A 14 -0.05 6.43 -1.37
N GLN A 15 -0.43 7.58 -0.84
CA GLN A 15 0.50 8.49 -0.18
C GLN A 15 0.36 8.33 1.34
N ASP A 16 1.48 8.25 2.05
CA ASP A 16 1.47 8.26 3.51
C ASP A 16 1.42 9.68 4.10
N LYS A 17 1.25 9.78 5.42
CA LYS A 17 1.22 11.06 6.17
C LYS A 17 2.44 11.97 5.97
N LYS A 18 3.56 11.43 5.47
CA LYS A 18 4.79 12.19 5.22
C LYS A 18 4.90 12.62 3.75
N GLY A 19 3.84 12.44 2.96
CA GLY A 19 3.83 12.77 1.53
C GLY A 19 4.54 11.72 0.66
N ARG A 20 4.90 10.54 1.20
CA ARG A 20 5.65 9.54 0.44
C ARG A 20 4.70 8.60 -0.30
N THR A 21 4.96 8.37 -1.58
CA THR A 21 4.14 7.48 -2.41
C THR A 21 4.61 6.04 -2.29
N TRP A 22 3.72 5.17 -1.84
CA TRP A 22 3.89 3.74 -1.74
C TRP A 22 3.08 3.03 -2.84
N ARG A 23 3.59 1.88 -3.27
CA ARG A 23 2.88 0.98 -4.20
C ARG A 23 3.04 -0.47 -3.79
N VAL A 24 2.03 -1.27 -4.08
CA VAL A 24 2.15 -2.74 -4.00
C VAL A 24 3.01 -3.22 -5.18
N ILE A 25 4.03 -4.00 -4.87
CA ILE A 25 4.92 -4.65 -5.85
C ILE A 25 4.46 -6.08 -6.09
N GLU A 26 4.09 -6.78 -5.02
CA GLU A 26 3.75 -8.20 -5.08
C GLU A 26 2.64 -8.52 -4.08
N ASN A 27 1.70 -9.38 -4.49
CA ASN A 27 0.72 -9.98 -3.61
C ASN A 27 1.26 -11.34 -3.15
N LEU A 28 1.47 -11.47 -1.84
CA LEU A 28 2.00 -12.67 -1.23
C LEU A 28 0.87 -13.48 -0.63
N HIS A 29 1.14 -14.77 -0.42
CA HIS A 29 0.21 -15.65 0.27
C HIS A 29 -0.16 -15.13 1.66
N PHE A 30 -1.34 -15.51 2.14
CA PHE A 30 -1.87 -15.14 3.47
C PHE A 30 -2.19 -13.66 3.66
N GLY A 31 -2.53 -12.93 2.60
CA GLY A 31 -3.00 -11.53 2.70
C GLY A 31 -1.89 -10.54 3.07
N ARG A 32 -0.65 -10.87 2.69
CA ARG A 32 0.52 -10.00 2.81
C ARG A 32 0.86 -9.41 1.45
N TYR A 33 1.43 -8.22 1.46
CA TYR A 33 1.81 -7.50 0.25
C TYR A 33 3.23 -7.00 0.44
N LEU A 34 4.07 -7.17 -0.58
CA LEU A 34 5.33 -6.46 -0.66
C LEU A 34 5.04 -5.07 -1.21
N CYS A 35 5.36 -4.04 -0.43
CA CYS A 35 5.13 -2.65 -0.81
C CYS A 35 6.46 -1.91 -0.83
N ALA A 36 6.63 -1.00 -1.78
CA ALA A 36 7.84 -0.19 -1.89
C ALA A 36 7.51 1.27 -2.14
N LEU A 37 8.43 2.13 -1.73
CA LEU A 37 8.38 3.55 -2.08
C LEU A 37 8.64 3.72 -3.57
N GLU A 38 7.85 4.57 -4.21
CA GLU A 38 7.98 4.86 -5.64
C GLU A 38 9.31 5.57 -5.95
N ASP A 39 9.67 6.55 -5.14
CA ASP A 39 10.92 7.31 -5.30
C ASP A 39 12.16 6.53 -4.84
N ARG A 40 11.99 5.52 -3.99
CA ARG A 40 13.07 4.71 -3.42
C ARG A 40 12.68 3.23 -3.38
N PRO A 41 12.72 2.51 -4.52
CA PRO A 41 12.27 1.12 -4.60
C PRO A 41 13.04 0.16 -3.68
N ALA A 42 14.30 0.49 -3.34
CA ALA A 42 15.11 -0.25 -2.37
C ALA A 42 14.53 -0.22 -0.95
N LEU A 43 13.67 0.76 -0.64
CA LEU A 43 12.90 0.82 0.59
C LEU A 43 11.56 0.10 0.36
N SER A 44 11.59 -1.21 0.55
CA SER A 44 10.42 -2.07 0.53
C SER A 44 10.14 -2.69 1.90
N GLY A 45 8.91 -3.13 2.11
CA GLY A 45 8.48 -3.79 3.34
C GLY A 45 7.22 -4.62 3.14
N TYR A 46 6.96 -5.52 4.09
CA TYR A 46 5.76 -6.36 4.08
C TYR A 46 4.63 -5.69 4.85
N TRP A 47 3.46 -5.61 4.22
CA TRP A 47 2.29 -4.96 4.79
C TRP A 47 1.08 -5.89 4.68
N THR A 48 0.16 -5.80 5.64
CA THR A 48 -1.15 -6.45 5.53
C THR A 48 -2.15 -5.52 4.86
N SER A 49 -3.28 -6.06 4.40
CA SER A 49 -4.39 -5.23 3.91
C SER A 49 -4.83 -4.18 4.94
N LYS A 50 -4.76 -4.51 6.23
CA LYS A 50 -5.12 -3.61 7.33
C LYS A 50 -4.14 -2.45 7.44
N ASP A 51 -2.84 -2.72 7.36
CA ASP A 51 -1.80 -1.69 7.45
C ASP A 51 -1.89 -0.69 6.30
N ILE A 52 -2.09 -1.20 5.08
CA ILE A 52 -2.23 -0.37 3.87
C ILE A 52 -3.46 0.52 3.98
N ARG A 53 -4.61 -0.03 4.40
CA ARG A 53 -5.83 0.77 4.64
C ARG A 53 -5.64 1.83 5.73
N ALA A 54 -4.96 1.49 6.82
CA ALA A 54 -4.67 2.46 7.88
C ALA A 54 -3.76 3.59 7.40
N ALA A 55 -2.78 3.29 6.55
CA ALA A 55 -1.93 4.31 5.94
C ALA A 55 -2.69 5.20 4.94
N MET A 56 -3.58 4.61 4.13
CA MET A 56 -4.45 5.34 3.19
C MET A 56 -5.41 6.30 3.89
N ALA A 57 -6.03 5.88 4.99
CA ALA A 57 -6.98 6.70 5.75
C ALA A 57 -6.29 7.82 6.57
N GLY A 58 -4.97 7.75 6.72
CA GLY A 58 -4.21 8.72 7.49
C GLY A 58 -3.72 9.92 6.67
N GLY A 59 -3.73 9.83 5.33
CA GLY A 59 -3.23 10.86 4.41
C GLY A 59 -4.23 11.97 4.12
#